data_AF-A0A8T5V6H2-F1
#
_entry.id   AF-A0A8T5V6H2-F1
#
_cell.length_a   1.000
_cell.length_b   1.000
_cell.length_c   1.000
_cell.angle_alpha   90.00
_cell.angle_beta   90.00
_cell.angle_gamma   90.00
#
_symmetry.space_group_name_H-M   'P 1'
#
loop_
_entity.id
_entity.type
_entity.pdbx_description
1 polymer ?
#
loop_
_entity_poly.entity_id
_entity_poly.type
_entity_poly.pdbx_seq_one_letter_code
_entity_poly.pdbx_strand_id
1 'polypeptide(L)'
;MLMTSERRPAVRTMRGWAIQVLQEAGAIRECEEHGWMQDRADPHARERAFNIAHEDPPAGVSPDAAAAEVRDVLNSIGDTCPECPPE
;
A
#
# COMPACT_ATOMS: atom_id res chain seq x y z
N MET A 1 -20.04 -13.66 11.75
CA MET A 1 -19.39 -12.47 12.33
C MET A 1 -17.93 -12.85 12.58
N LEU A 2 -17.03 -12.56 11.65
CA LEU A 2 -15.59 -12.75 11.84
C LEU A 2 -14.98 -11.36 12.01
N MET A 3 -14.64 -11.08 13.26
CA MET A 3 -13.91 -9.89 13.67
C MET A 3 -12.47 -10.07 13.16
N THR A 4 -12.14 -9.44 12.03
CA THR A 4 -10.74 -9.24 11.65
C THR A 4 -10.18 -8.16 12.58
N SER A 5 -9.62 -8.61 13.70
CA SER A 5 -9.02 -7.79 14.74
C SER A 5 -8.10 -6.70 14.17
N GLU A 6 -8.44 -5.44 14.47
CA GLU A 6 -7.50 -4.38 14.84
C GLU A 6 -6.28 -4.21 13.93
N ARG A 7 -6.45 -3.73 12.69
CA ARG A 7 -5.32 -3.30 11.84
C ARG A 7 -5.50 -1.92 11.23
N ARG A 8 -5.89 -0.95 12.06
CA ARG A 8 -5.38 0.41 11.83
C ARG A 8 -4.05 0.48 12.58
N PRO A 9 -2.90 0.07 11.99
CA PRO A 9 -1.65 0.51 12.56
C PRO A 9 -1.72 2.03 12.47
N ALA A 10 -1.82 2.69 13.62
CA ALA A 10 -1.35 4.06 13.73
C ALA A 10 0.00 4.07 13.03
N VAL A 11 0.10 4.80 11.93
CA VAL A 11 1.28 4.90 11.09
C VAL A 11 2.45 5.31 11.98
N ARG A 12 3.20 4.32 12.48
CA ARG A 12 4.34 4.51 13.38
C ARG A 12 5.66 4.42 12.62
N THR A 13 5.60 4.02 11.35
CA THR A 13 6.75 3.83 10.46
C THR A 13 6.39 4.33 9.05
N MET A 14 7.40 4.82 8.32
CA MET A 14 7.27 5.26 6.92
C MET A 14 6.63 4.19 6.02
N ARG A 15 7.00 2.92 6.24
CA ARG A 15 6.39 1.78 5.57
C ARG A 15 4.89 1.66 5.82
N GLY A 16 4.45 1.83 7.07
CA GLY A 16 3.03 1.78 7.42
C GLY A 16 2.22 2.91 6.78
N TRP A 17 2.83 4.09 6.65
CA TRP A 17 2.23 5.22 5.93
C TRP A 17 2.05 4.91 4.45
N ALA A 18 3.12 4.44 3.79
CA ALA A 18 3.11 4.10 2.38
C ALA A 18 2.05 3.03 2.06
N ILE A 19 1.90 2.01 2.92
CA ILE A 19 0.84 1.00 2.81
C ILE A 19 -0.55 1.64 2.88
N GLN A 20 -0.77 2.59 3.79
CA GLN A 20 -2.04 3.29 3.91
C GLN A 20 -2.36 4.10 2.64
N VAL A 21 -1.38 4.87 2.13
CA VAL A 21 -1.53 5.66 0.90
C VAL A 21 -1.87 4.76 -0.30
N LEU A 22 -1.19 3.62 -0.42
CA LEU A 22 -1.47 2.64 -1.47
C LEU A 22 -2.87 2.04 -1.38
N GLN A 23 -3.38 1.80 -0.16
CA GLN A 23 -4.76 1.34 0.04
C GLN A 23 -5.79 2.41 -0.29
N GLU A 24 -5.57 3.65 0.16
CA GLU A 24 -6.44 4.80 -0.15
C GLU A 24 -6.51 5.07 -1.67
N ALA A 25 -5.38 4.91 -2.36
CA ALA A 25 -5.32 5.03 -3.82
C ALA A 25 -5.91 3.82 -4.57
N GLY A 26 -6.18 2.71 -3.88
CA GLY A 26 -6.62 1.46 -4.50
C GLY A 26 -5.53 0.75 -5.31
N ALA A 27 -4.26 1.09 -5.07
CA ALA A 27 -3.11 0.50 -5.75
C ALA A 27 -2.83 -0.92 -5.24
N ILE A 28 -3.20 -1.23 -3.99
CA ILE A 28 -3.10 -2.56 -3.41
C ILE A 28 -4.47 -3.05 -2.93
N ARG A 29 -4.65 -4.37 -2.92
CA ARG A 29 -5.82 -5.06 -2.36
C ARG A 29 -5.39 -6.13 -1.37
N GLU A 30 -6.19 -6.38 -0.35
CA GLU A 30 -6.01 -7.57 0.49
C GLU A 30 -6.63 -8.78 -0.21
N CYS A 31 -5.91 -9.90 -0.22
CA CYS A 31 -6.45 -11.20 -0.58
C CYS A 31 -7.47 -11.61 0.48
N GLU A 32 -8.74 -11.77 0.13
CA GLU A 32 -9.80 -12.11 1.08
C GLU A 32 -9.60 -13.49 1.74
N GLU A 33 -8.89 -14.40 1.05
CA GLU A 33 -8.67 -15.77 1.51
C GLU A 33 -7.45 -15.92 2.42
N HIS A 34 -6.39 -15.15 2.15
CA HIS A 34 -5.09 -15.33 2.80
C HIS A 34 -4.59 -14.08 3.56
N GLY A 35 -5.25 -12.93 3.41
CA GLY A 35 -4.85 -11.68 4.05
C GLY A 35 -3.56 -11.05 3.50
N TRP A 36 -3.01 -11.57 2.39
CA TRP A 36 -1.84 -10.98 1.73
C TRP A 36 -2.20 -9.69 1.00
N MET A 37 -1.35 -8.68 1.12
CA MET A 37 -1.44 -7.50 0.26
C MET A 37 -0.91 -7.87 -1.13
N GLN A 38 -1.72 -7.58 -2.15
CA GLN A 38 -1.38 -7.75 -3.56
C GLN A 38 -1.44 -6.40 -4.24
N ASP A 39 -0.44 -6.10 -5.05
CA ASP A 39 -0.49 -4.97 -5.98
C ASP A 39 -1.55 -5.27 -7.06
N ARG A 40 -2.35 -4.26 -7.39
CA ARG A 40 -3.34 -4.35 -8.47
C ARG A 40 -2.70 -4.12 -9.84
N ALA A 41 -1.45 -3.65 -9.86
CA ALA A 41 -0.72 -3.16 -11.02
C ALA A 41 -1.48 -2.12 -11.86
N ASP A 42 -2.44 -1.44 -11.25
CA ASP A 42 -3.28 -0.44 -11.92
C ASP A 42 -2.49 0.87 -12.05
N PRO A 43 -2.19 1.33 -13.28
CA PRO A 43 -1.34 2.51 -13.48
C PRO A 43 -1.99 3.79 -12.95
N HIS A 44 -3.33 3.88 -12.99
CA HIS A 44 -4.05 5.05 -12.46
C HIS A 44 -4.03 5.06 -10.94
N ALA A 45 -4.21 3.90 -10.30
CA ALA A 45 -4.13 3.78 -8.86
C ALA A 45 -2.71 4.11 -8.35
N ARG A 46 -1.67 3.67 -9.06
CA ARG A 46 -0.28 4.03 -8.75
C ARG A 46 -0.04 5.53 -8.85
N GLU A 47 -0.48 6.17 -9.93
CA GLU A 47 -0.36 7.63 -10.10
C GLU A 47 -1.07 8.39 -8.96
N ARG A 48 -2.27 7.93 -8.58
CA ARG A 48 -3.02 8.49 -7.44
C ARG A 48 -2.24 8.36 -6.12
N ALA A 49 -1.61 7.22 -5.86
CA ALA A 49 -0.79 7.03 -4.66
C ALA A 49 0.41 7.98 -4.62
N PHE A 50 1.10 8.18 -5.75
CA PHE A 50 2.20 9.13 -5.84
C PHE A 50 1.74 10.58 -5.66
N ASN A 51 0.56 10.93 -6.17
CA ASN A 51 0.00 12.26 -5.99
C ASN A 51 -0.28 12.53 -4.49
N ILE A 52 -0.94 11.60 -3.81
CA ILE A 52 -1.18 11.69 -2.36
C ILE A 52 0.14 11.82 -1.59
N ALA A 53 1.15 11.02 -1.96
CA ALA A 53 2.46 11.08 -1.33
C ALA A 53 3.19 12.42 -1.51
N HIS A 54 2.90 13.11 -2.62
CA HIS A 54 3.47 14.41 -2.93
C HIS A 54 2.68 15.56 -2.29
N GLU A 55 1.36 15.44 -2.20
CA GLU A 55 0.46 16.43 -1.61
C GLU A 55 0.50 16.42 -0.07
N ASP A 56 0.56 15.23 0.54
CA ASP A 56 0.52 15.04 2.00
C ASP A 56 1.65 14.11 2.50
N PRO A 57 2.93 14.52 2.38
CA PRO A 57 4.04 13.73 2.91
C PRO A 57 4.06 13.77 4.45
N PRO A 58 4.57 12.71 5.10
CA PRO A 58 4.71 12.69 6.55
C PRO A 58 5.68 13.76 7.04
N ALA A 59 5.45 14.27 8.25
CA ALA A 59 6.21 15.37 8.82
C ALA A 59 7.73 15.08 8.86
N GLY A 60 8.53 15.97 8.28
CA GLY A 60 9.99 15.82 8.21
C GLY A 60 10.50 15.03 7.00
N VAL A 61 9.61 14.64 6.08
CA VAL A 61 9.97 13.92 4.84
C VAL A 61 9.66 14.80 3.63
N SER A 62 10.57 14.82 2.66
CA SER A 62 10.33 15.52 1.39
C SER A 62 9.37 14.73 0.49
N PRO A 63 8.55 15.41 -0.33
CA PRO A 63 7.63 14.76 -1.28
C PRO A 63 8.29 13.65 -2.13
N ASP A 64 9.51 13.90 -2.59
CA ASP A 64 10.30 12.94 -3.37
C ASP A 64 10.67 11.69 -2.56
N ALA A 65 11.11 11.87 -1.32
CA ALA A 65 11.43 10.76 -0.41
C ALA A 65 10.17 9.97 -0.02
N ALA A 66 9.03 10.64 0.13
CA ALA A 66 7.75 10.01 0.39
C ALA A 66 7.28 9.15 -0.80
N ALA A 67 7.39 9.69 -2.02
CA ALA A 67 7.09 8.96 -3.26
C ALA A 67 8.04 7.78 -3.50
N ALA A 68 9.33 7.95 -3.20
CA ALA A 68 10.32 6.87 -3.27
C ALA A 68 9.94 5.70 -2.35
N GLU A 69 9.48 6.01 -1.13
CA GLU A 69 9.10 4.98 -0.18
C GLU A 69 7.80 4.25 -0.56
N VAL A 70 6.81 4.98 -1.09
CA VAL A 70 5.60 4.36 -1.67
C VAL A 70 5.97 3.39 -2.79
N ARG A 71 6.94 3.76 -3.64
CA ARG A 71 7.42 2.89 -4.71
C ARG A 71 8.18 1.68 -4.19
N ASP A 72 9.02 1.83 -3.16
CA ASP A 72 9.76 0.73 -2.55
C ASP A 72 8.80 -0.30 -1.94
N VAL A 73 7.82 0.17 -1.16
CA VAL A 73 6.77 -0.68 -0.60
C VAL A 73 5.98 -1.39 -1.69
N LEU A 74 5.59 -0.67 -2.73
CA LEU A 74 4.88 -1.26 -3.86
C LEU A 74 5.73 -2.33 -4.57
N ASN A 75 7.05 -2.10 -4.73
CA ASN A 75 7.95 -3.07 -5.34
C ASN A 75 8.21 -4.30 -4.44
N SER A 76 8.12 -4.12 -3.12
CA SER A 76 8.14 -5.21 -2.15
C SER A 76 6.85 -6.03 -2.13
N ILE A 77 5.73 -5.49 -2.62
CA ILE A 77 4.45 -6.19 -2.72
C ILE A 77 4.39 -6.88 -4.07
N GLY A 78 4.23 -8.21 -4.06
CA GLY A 78 4.00 -8.96 -5.27
C GLY A 78 2.63 -8.65 -5.87
N ASP A 79 2.56 -8.67 -7.20
CA ASP A 79 1.30 -8.57 -7.97
C ASP A 79 0.40 -9.83 -7.78
N THR A 80 0.97 -10.91 -7.24
CA THR A 80 0.26 -12.18 -7.01
C THR A 80 0.45 -12.66 -5.57
N CYS A 81 -0.61 -13.26 -5.02
CA CYS A 81 -0.57 -13.99 -3.77
C CYS A 81 0.14 -15.32 -4.01
N PRO A 82 1.29 -15.60 -3.37
CA PRO A 82 2.02 -16.85 -3.58
C PRO A 82 1.30 -18.08 -3.03
N GLU A 83 0.32 -17.90 -2.14
CA GLU A 83 -0.50 -18.98 -1.57
C GLU A 83 -1.81 -19.23 -2.36
N CYS A 84 -2.22 -18.30 -3.23
CA CYS A 84 -3.35 -18.56 -4.13
C CYS A 84 -2.89 -19.43 -5.31
N PRO A 85 -3.63 -20.48 -5.69
CA PRO A 85 -3.38 -21.14 -6.95
C PRO A 85 -3.60 -20.14 -8.10
N PRO A 86 -2.72 -20.09 -9.12
CA PRO A 86 -3.01 -19.35 -10.34
C PRO A 86 -4.20 -20.00 -11.04
N GLU A 87 -5.23 -19.21 -11.36
CA GLU A 87 -6.38 -19.66 -12.17
C GLU A 87 -6.00 -19.89 -13.64
#